data_AF-G0U3Z9-F1
#
_entry.id   AF-G0U3Z9-F1
#
_cell.length_a   1.000
_cell.length_b   1.000
_cell.length_c   1.000
_cell.angle_alpha   90.00
_cell.angle_beta   90.00
_cell.angle_gamma   90.00
#
_symmetry.space_group_name_H-M   'P 1'
#
loop_
_entity.id
_entity.type
_entity.pdbx_description
1 polymer ?
#
loop_
_entity_poly.entity_id
_entity_poly.type
_entity_poly.pdbx_seq_one_letter_code
_entity_poly.pdbx_strand_id
1 'polypeptide(L)'
;MSINLVVDSACNGLLEAVALILNSERNSGSRVAVTGGTNSVPRSVLVLRDGQPHLLLLLITVSDMLLLLRNKCARDYIVAARDIAMAPVYTVIIGNPTKSQQKQLW
;
A
#
# COMPACT_ATOMS: atom_id res chain seq x y z
N MET A 1 10.41 17.60 10.69
CA MET A 1 10.10 16.42 9.86
C MET A 1 8.58 16.31 9.74
N SER A 2 8.05 16.45 8.53
CA SER A 2 6.64 16.21 8.22
C SER A 2 6.50 14.94 7.40
N ILE A 3 5.52 14.11 7.74
CA ILE A 3 5.21 12.88 7.01
C ILE A 3 3.79 13.04 6.45
N ASN A 4 3.64 12.90 5.14
CA ASN A 4 2.33 12.91 4.50
C ASN A 4 2.07 11.55 3.85
N LEU A 5 0.91 10.98 4.14
CA LEU A 5 0.44 9.74 3.55
C LEU A 5 -0.57 10.08 2.45
N VAL A 6 -0.23 9.81 1.19
CA VAL A 6 -1.15 9.95 0.06
C VAL A 6 -1.75 8.58 -0.23
N VAL A 7 -2.97 8.37 0.24
CA VAL A 7 -3.71 7.12 0.07
C VAL A 7 -4.45 7.17 -1.26
N ASP A 8 -4.23 6.15 -2.09
CA ASP A 8 -4.91 6.03 -3.38
C ASP A 8 -6.43 5.93 -3.23
N SER A 9 -7.18 6.50 -4.15
CA SER A 9 -8.65 6.53 -4.14
C SER A 9 -9.29 5.15 -4.22
N ALA A 10 -8.57 4.12 -4.69
CA ALA A 10 -9.02 2.73 -4.61
C ALA A 10 -9.03 2.18 -3.16
N CYS A 11 -8.48 2.92 -2.20
CA CYS A 11 -8.27 2.51 -0.81
C CYS A 11 -9.01 3.40 0.21
N ASN A 12 -10.21 3.90 -0.12
CA ASN A 12 -10.98 4.81 0.74
C ASN A 12 -11.18 4.29 2.18
N GLY A 13 -11.45 3.00 2.38
CA GLY A 13 -11.60 2.45 3.72
C GLY A 13 -10.30 2.52 4.55
N LEU A 14 -9.13 2.42 3.90
CA LEU A 14 -7.84 2.62 4.57
C LEU A 14 -7.61 4.09 4.91
N LEU A 15 -7.96 5.00 3.98
CA LEU A 15 -7.89 6.45 4.21
C LEU A 15 -8.70 6.85 5.45
N GLU A 16 -9.94 6.37 5.55
CA GLU A 16 -10.82 6.63 6.68
C GLU A 16 -10.23 6.08 7.99
N ALA A 17 -9.77 4.83 7.99
CA ALA A 17 -9.18 4.21 9.18
C ALA A 17 -7.94 4.96 9.67
N VAL A 18 -7.03 5.34 8.76
CA VAL A 18 -5.83 6.12 9.11
C VAL A 18 -6.20 7.51 9.61
N ALA A 19 -7.14 8.20 8.96
CA ALA A 19 -7.60 9.51 9.40
C ALA A 19 -8.20 9.48 10.80
N LEU A 20 -8.99 8.46 11.13
CA LEU A 20 -9.53 8.26 12.47
C LEU A 20 -8.43 8.10 13.52
N ILE A 21 -7.44 7.26 13.25
CA ILE A 21 -6.29 7.04 14.16
C ILE A 21 -5.51 8.34 14.37
N LEU A 22 -5.16 9.04 13.28
CA LEU A 22 -4.40 10.29 13.36
C LEU A 22 -5.17 11.40 14.10
N ASN A 23 -6.48 11.45 13.96
CA ASN A 23 -7.32 12.38 14.71
C ASN A 23 -7.37 12.04 16.21
N SER A 24 -7.32 10.76 16.59
CA SER A 24 -7.24 10.36 18.00
C SER A 24 -5.87 10.65 18.64
N GLU A 25 -4.80 10.66 17.83
CA GLU A 25 -3.41 10.87 18.25
C GLU A 25 -2.95 12.34 18.15
N ARG A 26 -3.85 13.27 17.79
CA ARG A 26 -3.50 14.67 17.50
C ARG A 26 -2.87 15.43 18.67
N ASN A 27 -3.01 14.93 19.90
CA ASN A 27 -2.42 15.49 21.11
C ASN A 27 -0.92 15.13 21.27
N SER A 28 -0.40 14.21 20.47
CA SER A 28 0.96 13.64 20.61
C SER A 28 2.05 14.44 19.87
N GLY A 29 1.73 15.60 19.28
CA GLY A 29 2.70 16.45 18.58
C GLY A 29 3.25 15.89 17.25
N SER A 30 2.70 14.77 16.78
CA SER A 30 3.13 14.10 15.55
C SER A 30 2.67 14.87 14.30
N ARG A 31 3.60 15.24 13.43
CA ARG A 31 3.35 15.94 12.14
C ARG A 31 3.05 14.96 11.00
N VAL A 32 2.16 14.00 11.26
CA VAL A 32 1.70 13.05 10.25
C VAL A 32 0.36 13.55 9.70
N ALA A 33 0.28 13.75 8.40
CA ALA A 33 -0.97 14.04 7.70
C ALA A 33 -1.34 12.87 6.78
N VAL A 34 -2.63 12.72 6.53
CA VAL A 34 -3.16 11.77 5.55
C VAL A 34 -4.07 12.51 4.58
N THR A 35 -3.94 12.22 3.31
CA THR A 35 -4.75 12.80 2.24
C THR A 35 -5.14 11.72 1.24
N GLY A 36 -6.37 11.77 0.74
CA GLY A 36 -6.79 10.97 -0.41
C GLY A 36 -6.31 11.59 -1.71
N GLY A 37 -5.94 10.76 -2.69
CA GLY A 37 -5.54 11.21 -4.02
C GLY A 37 -5.53 10.07 -5.03
N THR A 38 -5.23 10.38 -6.29
CA THR A 38 -4.97 9.37 -7.31
C THR A 38 -3.47 9.16 -7.40
N ASN A 39 -2.99 8.00 -6.96
CA ASN A 39 -1.57 7.67 -7.09
C ASN A 39 -1.30 7.14 -8.50
N SER A 40 -0.12 7.41 -9.04
CA SER A 40 0.31 6.85 -10.33
C SER A 40 0.39 5.32 -10.31
N VAL A 41 0.57 4.73 -9.12
CA VAL A 41 0.42 3.29 -8.87
C VAL A 41 -0.89 3.08 -8.10
N PRO A 42 -1.92 2.46 -8.70
CA PRO A 42 -3.19 2.19 -8.02
C PRO A 42 -3.03 1.29 -6.79
N ARG A 43 -4.00 1.33 -5.87
CA ARG A 43 -4.01 0.50 -4.65
C ARG A 43 -2.70 0.65 -3.86
N SER A 44 -2.31 1.88 -3.59
CA SER A 44 -1.07 2.17 -2.89
C SER A 44 -1.22 3.29 -1.86
N VAL A 45 -0.22 3.39 -0.99
CA VAL A 45 -0.01 4.57 -0.15
C VAL A 45 1.38 5.11 -0.43
N LEU A 46 1.45 6.34 -0.93
CA LEU A 46 2.72 7.04 -1.10
C LEU A 46 3.05 7.79 0.18
N VAL A 47 4.19 7.45 0.78
CA VAL A 47 4.73 8.14 1.95
C VAL A 47 5.66 9.24 1.46
N LEU A 48 5.29 10.48 1.74
CA LEU A 48 6.11 11.65 1.52
C LEU A 48 6.80 12.04 2.82
N ARG A 49 8.11 12.28 2.76
CA ARG A 49 8.89 12.83 3.86
C ARG A 49 9.41 14.19 3.41
N ASP A 50 8.96 15.23 4.12
CA ASP A 50 9.31 16.63 3.80
C ASP A 50 9.03 16.98 2.31
N GLY A 51 7.92 16.45 1.78
CA GLY A 51 7.45 16.69 0.40
C GLY A 51 8.05 15.76 -0.67
N GLN A 52 9.01 14.91 -0.33
CA GLN A 52 9.66 14.01 -1.28
C GLN A 52 9.15 12.56 -1.15
N PRO A 53 8.97 11.82 -2.25
CA PRO A 53 8.70 10.38 -2.22
C PRO A 53 9.75 9.63 -1.39
N HIS A 54 9.30 8.95 -0.34
CA HIS A 54 10.18 8.20 0.56
C HIS A 54 9.94 6.70 0.50
N LEU A 55 8.68 6.29 0.37
CA LEU A 55 8.28 4.89 0.30
C LEU A 55 6.93 4.77 -0.40
N LEU A 56 6.77 3.75 -1.23
CA LEU A 56 5.48 3.32 -1.75
C LEU A 56 5.05 2.03 -1.04
N LEU A 57 3.93 2.06 -0.33
CA LEU A 57 3.26 0.85 0.14
C LEU A 57 2.33 0.36 -0.96
N LEU A 58 2.67 -0.76 -1.59
CA LEU A 58 1.86 -1.37 -2.64
C LEU A 58 0.93 -2.43 -2.05
N LEU A 59 -0.38 -2.20 -2.13
CA LEU A 59 -1.39 -3.10 -1.59
C LEU A 59 -1.85 -4.06 -2.69
N ILE A 60 -1.41 -5.31 -2.59
CA ILE A 60 -1.73 -6.36 -3.57
C ILE A 60 -2.46 -7.51 -2.89
N THR A 61 -3.50 -8.07 -3.53
CA THR A 61 -4.11 -9.28 -2.96
C THR A 61 -3.21 -10.50 -3.19
N VAL A 62 -3.34 -11.52 -2.33
CA VAL A 62 -2.69 -12.82 -2.56
C VAL A 62 -2.98 -13.34 -3.97
N SER A 63 -4.25 -13.27 -4.41
CA SER A 63 -4.66 -13.77 -5.74
C SER A 63 -3.94 -13.06 -6.87
N ASP A 64 -3.86 -11.72 -6.79
CA ASP A 64 -3.16 -10.90 -7.80
C ASP A 64 -1.66 -11.22 -7.81
N MET A 65 -1.03 -11.36 -6.64
CA MET A 65 0.38 -11.71 -6.54
C MET A 65 0.66 -13.11 -7.10
N LEU A 66 -0.18 -14.10 -6.80
CA LEU A 66 -0.07 -15.44 -7.38
C LEU A 66 -0.21 -15.43 -8.90
N LEU A 67 -1.10 -14.59 -9.44
CA LEU A 67 -1.25 -14.41 -10.88
C LEU A 67 0.03 -13.83 -11.50
N LEU A 68 0.62 -12.81 -10.88
CA LEU A 68 1.89 -12.22 -11.34
C LEU A 68 3.05 -13.23 -11.31
N LEU A 69 3.12 -14.05 -10.25
CA LEU A 69 4.14 -15.09 -10.10
C LEU A 69 3.97 -16.19 -11.16
N ARG A 70 2.74 -16.67 -11.38
CA ARG A 70 2.43 -17.69 -12.40
C ARG A 70 2.80 -17.23 -13.81
N ASN A 71 2.62 -15.94 -14.09
CA ASN A 71 2.96 -15.34 -15.38
C ASN A 71 4.40 -14.80 -15.45
N LYS A 72 5.23 -15.03 -14.42
CA LYS A 72 6.63 -14.58 -14.33
C LYS A 72 6.83 -13.06 -14.50
N CYS A 73 5.80 -12.25 -14.22
CA CYS A 73 5.84 -10.78 -14.40
C CYS A 73 5.88 -10.01 -13.08
N ALA A 74 5.94 -10.69 -11.93
CA ALA A 74 5.99 -10.04 -10.62
C ALA A 74 7.16 -9.06 -10.47
N ARG A 75 8.34 -9.40 -10.99
CA ARG A 75 9.52 -8.54 -10.95
C ARG A 75 9.29 -7.26 -11.76
N ASP A 76 8.83 -7.40 -12.99
CA ASP A 76 8.65 -6.26 -13.90
C ASP A 76 7.57 -5.31 -13.37
N TYR A 77 6.50 -5.87 -12.79
CA TYR A 77 5.45 -5.10 -12.11
C TYR A 77 5.99 -4.27 -10.93
N ILE A 78 6.79 -4.89 -10.04
CA ILE A 78 7.36 -4.18 -8.88
C ILE A 78 8.39 -3.13 -9.32
N VAL A 79 9.20 -3.43 -10.34
CA VAL A 79 10.18 -2.48 -10.91
C VAL A 79 9.46 -1.28 -11.52
N ALA A 80 8.40 -1.51 -12.31
CA ALA A 80 7.61 -0.43 -12.88
C ALA A 80 6.98 0.46 -11.79
N ALA A 81 6.45 -0.15 -10.72
CA ALA A 81 5.90 0.60 -9.59
C ALA A 81 6.95 1.46 -8.90
N ARG A 82 8.15 0.93 -8.67
CA ARG A 82 9.28 1.67 -8.10
C ARG A 82 9.68 2.86 -8.96
N ASP A 83 9.82 2.63 -10.26
CA ASP A 83 10.30 3.64 -11.20
C ASP A 83 9.27 4.78 -11.37
N ILE A 84 7.98 4.45 -11.42
CA ILE A 84 6.88 5.43 -11.47
C ILE A 84 6.77 6.22 -10.15
N ALA A 85 6.86 5.55 -9.00
CA ALA A 85 6.74 6.21 -7.70
C ALA A 85 8.00 7.00 -7.29
N MET A 86 9.12 6.78 -8.00
CA MET A 86 10.44 7.33 -7.67
C MET A 86 10.84 7.05 -6.21
N ALA A 87 10.43 5.91 -5.67
CA ALA A 87 10.63 5.54 -4.28
C ALA A 87 10.78 4.01 -4.14
N PRO A 88 11.46 3.52 -3.09
CA PRO A 88 11.43 2.11 -2.72
C PRO A 88 9.99 1.61 -2.57
N VAL A 89 9.75 0.36 -2.98
CA VAL A 89 8.43 -0.28 -2.88
C VAL A 89 8.45 -1.31 -1.77
N TYR A 90 7.49 -1.21 -0.86
CA TYR A 90 7.18 -2.24 0.12
C TYR A 90 5.81 -2.84 -0.19
N THR A 91 5.79 -4.12 -0.55
CA THR A 91 4.56 -4.82 -0.94
C THR A 91 3.84 -5.36 0.29
N VAL A 92 2.60 -4.92 0.50
CA VAL A 92 1.70 -5.45 1.51
C VAL A 92 0.75 -6.43 0.83
N ILE A 93 0.90 -7.71 1.16
CA ILE A 93 0.05 -8.77 0.62
C ILE A 93 -1.21 -8.89 1.49
N ILE A 94 -2.37 -8.65 0.88
CA ILE A 94 -3.67 -8.68 1.53
C ILE A 94 -4.35 -10.03 1.29
N GLY A 95 -4.81 -10.64 2.38
CA GLY A 95 -5.50 -11.93 2.38
C GLY A 95 -4.61 -13.06 2.85
N ASN A 96 -5.22 -14.24 3.03
CA ASN A 96 -4.51 -15.42 3.49
C ASN A 96 -4.01 -16.24 2.30
N PRO A 97 -2.69 -16.53 2.19
CA PRO A 97 -2.15 -17.45 1.17
C PRO A 97 -2.74 -18.86 1.31
N THR A 98 -3.15 -19.20 2.53
CA THR A 98 -3.81 -20.44 2.90
C THR A 98 -5.10 -20.09 3.63
N LYS A 99 -6.24 -20.02 2.94
CA LYS A 99 -7.44 -20.56 3.59
C LYS A 99 -7.07 -22.00 3.97
N SER A 100 -7.41 -22.43 5.18
CA SER A 100 -7.29 -23.84 5.58
C SER A 100 -7.65 -24.70 4.37
N GLN A 101 -6.69 -25.47 3.86
CA GLN A 101 -7.04 -26.54 2.95
C GLN A 101 -8.02 -27.39 3.75
N GLN A 102 -9.31 -27.29 3.43
CA GLN A 102 -10.27 -28.28 3.91
C GLN A 102 -9.66 -29.63 3.52
N LYS A 103 -9.42 -30.47 4.53
CA LYS A 103 -8.95 -31.85 4.43
C LYS A 103 -9.99 -32.74 3.73
N GLN A 104 -10.51 -32.33 2.58
CA GLN A 104 -11.44 -33.09 1.77
C GLN A 104 -11.03 -32.89 0.33
N LEU A 105 -9.99 -33.62 -0.08
CA LEU A 105 -9.78 -34.08 -1.44
C LEU A 105 -8.59 -35.05 -1.46
N TRP A 106 -8.56 -36.01 -0.53
CA TRP A 106 -7.93 -37.33 -0.67
C TRP A 106 -8.68 -38.29 0.23
#